data_AF-X6JCT2-F1
#
_entry.id   AF-X6JCT2-F1
#
_cell.length_a   1.000
_cell.length_b   1.000
_cell.length_c   1.000
_cell.angle_alpha   90.00
_cell.angle_beta   90.00
_cell.angle_gamma   90.00
#
_symmetry.space_group_name_H-M   'P 1'
#
loop_
_entity.id
_entity.type
_entity.pdbx_description
1 polymer ?
#
loop_
_entity_poly.entity_id
_entity_poly.type
_entity_poly.pdbx_seq_one_letter_code
_entity_poly.pdbx_strand_id
1 'polypeptide(L)'
;MAHDPIDTLGKATRHNMLVKAECSCGNVRYCRSADLMMVFGGGVDPFRLKFDCSRCKPQIKITLLEVHPEHLPKRLVVHKPMKIDGKVVWRTERFRG
;
A
#
# COMPACT_ATOMS: atom_id res chain seq x y z
N MET A 1 -16.53 -19.63 9.30
CA MET A 1 -16.37 -18.26 9.86
C MET A 1 -16.23 -17.33 8.68
N ALA A 2 -17.16 -16.42 8.45
CA ALA A 2 -17.02 -15.43 7.38
C ALA A 2 -15.85 -14.51 7.79
N HIS A 3 -14.75 -14.54 7.04
CA HIS A 3 -13.67 -13.58 7.25
C HIS A 3 -14.26 -12.19 6.98
N ASP A 4 -14.24 -11.31 7.98
CA ASP A 4 -14.68 -9.93 7.81
C ASP A 4 -13.91 -9.30 6.64
N PRO A 5 -14.60 -8.63 5.69
CA PRO A 5 -13.92 -8.02 4.57
C PRO A 5 -12.95 -6.94 5.04
N ILE A 6 -11.75 -6.95 4.45
CA ILE A 6 -10.73 -5.92 4.68
C ILE A 6 -11.06 -4.69 3.81
N ASP A 7 -11.95 -3.87 4.34
CA ASP A 7 -12.51 -2.66 3.70
C ASP A 7 -11.82 -1.36 4.15
N THR A 8 -10.87 -1.44 5.09
CA THR A 8 -10.21 -0.27 5.68
C THR A 8 -8.71 -0.51 5.89
N LEU A 9 -7.92 0.56 5.84
CA LEU A 9 -6.49 0.52 6.15
C LEU A 9 -6.20 0.02 7.56
N GLY A 10 -7.07 0.33 8.53
CA GLY A 10 -6.97 -0.17 9.90
C GLY A 10 -7.11 -1.69 9.97
N LYS A 11 -8.10 -2.28 9.29
CA LYS A 11 -8.21 -3.75 9.19
C LYS A 11 -7.00 -4.33 8.46
N ALA A 12 -6.61 -3.77 7.32
CA ALA A 12 -5.44 -4.25 6.56
C ALA A 12 -4.15 -4.24 7.40
N THR A 13 -3.98 -3.22 8.26
CA THR A 13 -2.83 -3.10 9.16
C THR A 13 -2.81 -4.18 10.23
N ARG A 14 -3.96 -4.52 10.83
CA ARG A 14 -4.06 -5.61 11.82
C ARG A 14 -3.68 -6.97 11.25
N HIS A 15 -3.87 -7.16 9.94
CA HIS A 15 -3.48 -8.36 9.21
C HIS A 15 -2.10 -8.24 8.54
N ASN A 16 -1.30 -7.22 8.88
CA ASN A 16 0.04 -6.97 8.33
C ASN A 16 0.08 -6.97 6.79
N MET A 17 -0.95 -6.42 6.13
CA MET A 17 -1.07 -6.49 4.67
C MET A 17 -0.23 -5.43 3.96
N LEU A 18 0.16 -5.74 2.71
CA LEU A 18 0.68 -4.78 1.74
C LEU A 18 -0.45 -4.29 0.83
N VAL A 19 -0.39 -3.03 0.45
CA VAL A 19 -1.20 -2.44 -0.63
C VAL A 19 -0.35 -2.40 -1.88
N LYS A 20 -0.75 -3.15 -2.91
CA LYS A 20 -0.14 -3.14 -4.24
C LYS A 20 -0.95 -2.23 -5.16
N ALA A 21 -0.31 -1.21 -5.71
CA ALA A 21 -0.86 -0.34 -6.74
C ALA A 21 -0.17 -0.62 -8.08
N GLU A 22 -0.95 -0.97 -9.10
CA GLU A 22 -0.44 -1.37 -10.42
C GLU A 22 -1.02 -0.45 -11.52
N CYS A 23 -0.15 0.28 -12.23
CA CYS A 23 -0.51 1.00 -13.47
C CYS A 23 -0.57 -0.01 -14.62
N SER A 24 -1.48 0.20 -15.56
CA SER A 24 -1.56 -0.58 -16.81
C SER A 24 -0.28 -0.55 -17.67
N CYS A 25 0.64 0.40 -17.44
CA CYS A 25 1.96 0.40 -18.08
C CYS A 25 2.97 -0.57 -17.44
N GLY A 26 2.54 -1.37 -16.45
CA GLY A 26 3.37 -2.32 -15.72
C GLY A 26 4.14 -1.71 -14.54
N ASN A 27 3.97 -0.40 -14.25
CA ASN A 27 4.58 0.18 -13.05
C ASN A 27 3.83 -0.24 -11.78
N VAL A 28 4.54 -0.86 -10.86
CA VAL A 28 3.99 -1.37 -9.59
C VAL A 28 4.59 -0.62 -8.41
N ARG A 29 3.76 -0.27 -7.42
CA ARG A 29 4.20 0.23 -6.12
C ARG A 29 3.61 -0.63 -5.02
N TYR A 30 4.42 -0.95 -4.03
CA TYR A 30 3.98 -1.61 -2.80
C TYR A 30 4.06 -0.62 -1.66
N CYS A 31 3.05 -0.58 -0.80
CA CYS A 31 3.05 0.22 0.41
C CYS A 31 2.65 -0.67 1.58
N ARG A 32 3.20 -0.45 2.78
CA ARG A 32 2.65 -1.10 3.98
C ARG A 32 1.32 -0.44 4.32
N SER A 33 0.31 -1.24 4.65
CA SER A 33 -0.97 -0.73 5.17
C SER A 33 -0.77 0.17 6.39
N ALA A 34 0.16 -0.19 7.28
CA ALA A 34 0.52 0.60 8.45
C ALA A 34 1.02 2.02 8.09
N ASP A 35 1.90 2.15 7.09
CA ASP A 35 2.42 3.46 6.70
C ASP A 35 1.32 4.34 6.09
N LEU A 36 0.46 3.73 5.25
CA LEU A 36 -0.69 4.43 4.67
C LEU A 36 -1.66 4.87 5.76
N MET A 37 -1.94 4.01 6.74
CA MET A 37 -2.81 4.30 7.88
C MET A 37 -2.30 5.51 8.68
N MET A 38 -0.99 5.59 8.93
CA MET A 38 -0.41 6.70 9.69
C MET A 38 -0.56 8.06 8.99
N VAL A 39 -0.65 8.08 7.66
CA VAL A 39 -0.73 9.31 6.87
C VAL A 39 -2.17 9.67 6.49
N PHE A 40 -2.97 8.68 6.09
CA PHE A 40 -4.31 8.88 5.55
C PHE A 40 -5.43 8.55 6.54
N GLY A 41 -5.15 7.80 7.61
CA GLY A 41 -6.11 7.40 8.64
C GLY A 41 -6.61 5.97 8.49
N GLY A 42 -6.95 5.33 9.62
CA GLY A 42 -7.35 3.92 9.67
C GLY A 42 -8.73 3.60 9.11
N GLY A 43 -9.65 4.56 9.10
CA GLY A 43 -11.01 4.39 8.54
C GLY A 43 -11.08 4.54 7.02
N VAL A 44 -9.95 4.80 6.35
CA VAL A 44 -9.92 4.99 4.90
C VAL A 44 -10.00 3.64 4.19
N ASP A 45 -10.85 3.58 3.17
CA ASP A 45 -10.90 2.48 2.23
C ASP A 45 -9.64 2.45 1.36
N PRO A 46 -8.82 1.38 1.42
CA PRO A 46 -7.59 1.26 0.65
C PRO A 46 -7.81 1.35 -0.87
N PHE A 47 -8.97 0.91 -1.38
CA PHE A 47 -9.30 0.91 -2.80
C PHE A 47 -9.71 2.30 -3.32
N ARG A 48 -9.99 3.25 -2.41
CA ARG A 48 -10.32 4.64 -2.75
C ARG A 48 -9.11 5.59 -2.68
N LEU A 49 -7.95 5.09 -2.26
CA LEU A 49 -6.71 5.86 -2.26
C LEU A 49 -6.34 6.26 -3.70
N LYS A 50 -6.00 7.53 -3.89
CA LYS A 50 -5.52 8.03 -5.18
C LYS A 50 -4.03 7.77 -5.32
N PHE A 51 -3.68 6.91 -6.27
CA PHE A 51 -2.30 6.68 -6.66
C PHE A 51 -2.09 7.22 -8.06
N ASP A 52 -1.03 8.02 -8.23
CA ASP A 52 -0.60 8.49 -9.54
C ASP A 52 0.70 7.77 -9.92
N CYS A 53 0.75 7.25 -11.15
CA CYS A 53 2.00 6.72 -11.64
C CYS A 53 2.89 7.84 -12.17
N SER A 54 4.19 7.76 -11.86
CA SER A 54 5.17 8.75 -12.32
C SER A 54 5.52 8.63 -13.81
N ARG A 55 5.12 7.52 -14.46
CA ARG A 55 5.39 7.27 -15.89
C ARG A 55 4.18 7.54 -16.80
N CYS A 56 2.98 7.41 -16.26
CA CYS A 56 1.72 7.25 -16.99
C CYS A 56 0.58 7.86 -16.13
N LYS A 57 -0.53 8.34 -16.71
CA LYS A 57 -1.79 8.62 -15.98
C LYS A 57 -2.98 7.65 -16.26
N PRO A 58 -2.80 6.35 -16.52
CA PRO A 58 -3.91 5.44 -16.74
C PRO A 58 -4.37 4.83 -15.41
N GLN A 59 -5.52 4.16 -15.51
CA GLN A 59 -6.21 3.45 -14.45
C GLN A 59 -5.26 2.64 -13.56
N ILE A 60 -5.31 2.87 -12.25
CA ILE A 60 -4.55 2.12 -11.24
C ILE A 60 -5.43 1.05 -10.63
N LYS A 61 -4.93 -0.18 -10.62
CA LYS A 61 -5.55 -1.30 -9.89
C LYS A 61 -4.92 -1.40 -8.50
N ILE A 62 -5.76 -1.44 -7.47
CA ILE A 62 -5.34 -1.64 -6.07
C ILE A 62 -5.68 -3.06 -5.64
N THR A 63 -4.71 -3.73 -5.01
CA THR A 63 -4.87 -5.07 -4.43
C THR A 63 -4.28 -5.10 -3.03
N LEU A 64 -4.98 -5.73 -2.08
CA LEU A 64 -4.44 -6.05 -0.76
C LEU A 64 -3.76 -7.42 -0.82
N LEU A 65 -2.54 -7.50 -0.31
CA LEU A 65 -1.74 -8.71 -0.29
C LEU A 65 -1.40 -9.09 1.15
N GLU A 66 -1.64 -10.34 1.50
CA GLU A 66 -1.10 -10.90 2.72
C GLU A 66 0.42 -11.08 2.58
N VAL A 67 1.13 -10.78 3.66
CA VAL A 67 2.58 -10.95 3.73
C VAL A 67 2.88 -12.41 4.08
N HIS A 68 3.17 -13.20 3.05
CA HIS A 68 3.74 -14.54 3.19
C HIS A 68 5.22 -14.45 2.81
N PRO A 69 6.17 -14.52 3.77
CA PRO A 69 7.60 -14.29 3.52
C PRO A 69 8.19 -15.12 2.36
N GLU A 70 7.66 -16.33 2.14
CA GLU A 70 8.10 -17.25 1.09
C GLU A 70 7.66 -16.83 -0.32
N HIS A 71 6.56 -16.07 -0.43
CA HIS A 71 5.97 -15.66 -1.71
C HIS A 71 6.34 -14.23 -2.10
N LEU A 72 7.00 -13.48 -1.21
CA LEU A 72 7.43 -12.12 -1.50
C LEU A 72 8.80 -12.11 -2.18
N PRO A 73 9.03 -11.18 -3.14
CA PRO A 73 10.36 -10.98 -3.70
C PRO A 73 11.39 -10.66 -2.61
N LYS A 74 12.53 -11.37 -2.60
CA LYS A 74 13.62 -11.18 -1.62
C LYS A 74 14.13 -9.74 -1.50
N ARG A 75 13.89 -8.89 -2.50
CA ARG A 75 14.31 -7.48 -2.55
C ARG A 75 13.13 -6.54 -2.81
N LEU A 76 11.96 -6.88 -2.27
CA LEU A 76 10.79 -6.04 -2.38
C LEU A 76 11.09 -4.63 -1.83
N VAL A 77 10.77 -3.61 -2.61
CA VAL A 77 10.87 -2.21 -2.20
C VAL A 77 9.47 -1.71 -1.90
N VAL A 78 9.30 -1.11 -0.72
CA VAL A 78 8.05 -0.45 -0.34
C VAL A 78 8.21 1.08 -0.43
N HIS A 79 7.13 1.71 -0.87
CA HIS A 79 6.95 3.15 -0.90
C HIS A 79 6.26 3.57 0.39
N LYS A 80 7.01 4.27 1.24
CA LYS A 80 6.57 4.76 2.54
C LYS A 80 6.17 6.22 2.41
N PRO A 81 4.87 6.56 2.52
CA PRO A 81 4.46 7.95 2.70
C PRO A 81 4.79 8.39 4.14
N MET A 82 5.13 9.66 4.29
CA MET A 82 5.36 10.29 5.58
C MET A 82 4.75 11.69 5.56
N LYS A 83 4.18 12.13 6.68
CA LYS A 83 3.70 13.49 6.84
C LYS A 83 4.81 14.32 7.48
N ILE A 84 5.38 15.26 6.71
CA ILE A 84 6.44 16.18 7.15
C ILE A 84 5.93 17.59 6.87
N ASP A 85 5.87 18.44 7.90
CA ASP A 85 5.41 19.84 7.80
C ASP A 85 4.07 20.00 7.06
N GLY A 86 3.13 19.08 7.35
CA GLY A 86 1.79 19.07 6.73
C GLY A 86 1.74 18.52 5.29
N LYS A 87 2.88 18.20 4.68
CA LYS A 87 2.97 17.64 3.32
C LYS A 87 3.25 16.15 3.35
N VAL A 88 2.73 15.42 2.36
CA VAL A 88 3.04 13.99 2.17
C VAL A 88 4.31 13.87 1.33
N VAL A 89 5.35 13.31 1.93
CA VAL A 89 6.63 13.00 1.30
C VAL A 89 6.77 11.49 1.17
N TRP A 90 7.18 11.01 0.00
CA TRP A 90 7.35 9.58 -0.27
C TRP A 90 8.83 9.20 -0.23
N ARG A 91 9.14 8.10 0.45
CA ARG A 91 10.47 7.47 0.42
C ARG A 91 10.34 6.01 0.02
N THR A 92 11.42 5.45 -0.50
CA THR A 92 11.53 4.02 -0.75
C THR A 92 12.42 3.37 0.30
N GLU A 93 12.03 2.20 0.76
CA GLU A 93 12.85 1.38 1.65
C GLU A 93 12.71 -0.10 1.29
N ARG A 94 13.70 -0.90 1.66
CA ARG A 94 13.58 -2.35 1.52
C ARG A 94 12.52 -2.85 2.49
N PHE A 95 11.63 -3.70 1.99
CA PHE A 95 10.70 -4.42 2.84
C PHE A 95 11.48 -5.31 3.80
N ARG A 96 11.20 -5.15 5.09
CA ARG A 96 11.66 -6.03 6.16
C ARG A 96 10.36 -6.58 6.77
N GLY A 97 10.02 -7.79 6.36
CA GLY A 97 8.86 -8.53 6.87
C GLY A 97 9.22 -9.27 8.14
#